data_AF-A0A517VSS1-F1
#
_entry.id   AF-A0A517VSS1-F1
#
_cell.length_a   1.000
_cell.length_b   1.000
_cell.length_c   1.000
_cell.angle_alpha   90.00
_cell.angle_beta   90.00
_cell.angle_gamma   90.00
#
_symmetry.space_group_name_H-M   'P 1'
#
loop_
_entity.id
_entity.type
_entity.pdbx_description
1 polymer ?
#
loop_
_entity_poly.entity_id
_entity_poly.type
_entity_poly.pdbx_seq_one_letter_code
_entity_poly.pdbx_strand_id
1 'polypeptide(L)'
;MNCLHCFTKFGMILLGFTLCVGCSGQKDKDLPATISVKGVVTYQGKPVPDAMIMLYPVQGRKPASGKADASGNFTMTTFEKDDGVIPGEHKVTVTAYESTSEGVSMKSAIPEKYTYQNSSPLTVTVSESENELKLELVD
;
A
#
# COMPACT_ATOMS: atom_id res chain seq x y z
N MET A 1 -54.02 24.78 27.07
CA MET A 1 -54.26 26.23 27.18
C MET A 1 -52.98 26.89 27.66
N ASN A 2 -52.51 27.85 26.86
CA ASN A 2 -51.67 28.99 27.23
C ASN A 2 -50.15 28.81 27.14
N CYS A 3 -49.64 29.25 25.99
CA CYS A 3 -48.41 30.04 25.84
C CYS A 3 -48.19 31.01 27.02
N LEU A 4 -46.93 31.27 27.40
CA LEU A 4 -46.29 32.54 27.09
C LEU A 4 -44.82 32.54 27.54
N HIS A 5 -43.96 33.00 26.63
CA HIS A 5 -42.57 33.38 26.90
C HIS A 5 -42.50 34.42 28.02
N CYS A 6 -41.55 34.27 28.94
CA CYS A 6 -41.08 35.39 29.76
C CYS A 6 -39.56 35.43 29.74
N PHE A 7 -39.05 36.52 29.17
CA PHE A 7 -37.66 36.92 29.08
C PHE A 7 -36.98 36.95 30.44
N THR A 8 -35.79 36.36 30.57
CA THR A 8 -34.75 36.95 31.43
C THR A 8 -33.36 36.56 30.94
N LYS A 9 -32.61 37.55 30.45
CA LYS A 9 -31.20 37.43 30.09
C LYS A 9 -30.38 37.23 31.36
N PHE A 10 -29.54 36.20 31.42
CA PHE A 10 -28.43 36.16 32.37
C PHE A 10 -27.31 35.26 31.85
N GLY A 11 -26.14 35.86 31.62
CA GLY A 11 -24.78 35.32 31.70
C GLY A 11 -24.40 33.95 31.10
N MET A 12 -23.24 33.96 30.43
CA MET A 12 -22.09 33.08 30.73
C MET A 12 -21.76 31.94 29.71
N ILE A 13 -20.52 32.00 29.20
CA ILE A 13 -19.60 30.90 28.82
C ILE A 13 -19.72 30.20 27.44
N LEU A 14 -18.67 30.43 26.62
CA LEU A 14 -17.76 29.52 25.88
C LEU A 14 -18.26 28.22 25.21
N LEU A 15 -17.51 27.82 24.15
CA LEU A 15 -17.44 26.50 23.47
C LEU A 15 -18.50 26.31 22.35
N GLY A 16 -18.20 26.29 21.05
CA GLY A 16 -17.04 25.72 20.35
C GLY A 16 -17.25 24.22 20.15
N PHE A 17 -17.77 23.78 18.99
CA PHE A 17 -17.37 22.50 18.38
C PHE A 17 -17.89 22.36 16.94
N THR A 18 -16.95 22.42 16.01
CA THR A 18 -17.04 22.07 14.60
C THR A 18 -17.46 20.60 14.46
N LEU A 19 -18.60 20.34 13.81
CA LEU A 19 -18.91 18.98 13.35
C LEU A 19 -18.27 18.79 11.98
N CYS A 20 -17.02 18.33 11.99
CA CYS A 20 -16.41 17.68 10.83
C CYS A 20 -17.28 16.48 10.46
N VAL A 21 -17.95 16.55 9.31
CA VAL A 21 -18.64 15.40 8.72
C VAL A 21 -17.55 14.46 8.23
N GLY A 22 -17.27 13.43 9.02
CA GLY A 22 -16.29 12.40 8.70
C GLY A 22 -16.72 11.62 7.45
N CYS A 23 -15.94 11.74 6.39
CA CYS A 23 -15.98 10.82 5.25
C CYS A 23 -15.39 9.48 5.74
N SER A 24 -16.25 8.55 6.13
CA SER A 24 -15.84 7.18 6.43
C SER A 24 -15.92 6.36 5.14
N GLY A 25 -14.77 5.94 4.63
CA GLY A 25 -14.65 5.05 3.47
C GLY A 25 -15.42 3.76 3.71
N GLN A 26 -16.41 3.51 2.87
CA GLN A 26 -17.24 2.31 2.92
C GLN A 26 -16.49 1.18 2.23
N LYS A 27 -15.88 0.29 3.02
CA LYS A 27 -15.33 -0.97 2.51
C LYS A 27 -16.47 -1.76 1.86
N ASP A 28 -16.37 -2.02 0.56
CA ASP A 28 -17.33 -2.88 -0.15
C ASP A 28 -17.37 -4.25 0.53
N LYS A 29 -18.58 -4.66 0.97
CA LYS A 29 -18.79 -5.86 1.80
C LYS A 29 -18.47 -7.19 1.10
N ASP A 30 -18.18 -7.15 -0.20
CA ASP A 30 -17.92 -8.32 -1.04
C ASP A 30 -16.44 -8.52 -1.38
N LEU A 31 -15.54 -7.64 -0.89
CA LEU A 31 -14.11 -7.78 -1.15
C LEU A 31 -13.46 -8.84 -0.24
N PRO A 32 -12.55 -9.69 -0.77
CA PRO A 32 -11.74 -10.58 0.04
C PRO A 32 -10.97 -9.81 1.13
N ALA A 33 -10.83 -10.41 2.31
CA ALA A 33 -9.98 -9.87 3.36
C ALA A 33 -8.51 -9.79 2.90
N THR A 34 -7.83 -8.74 3.35
CA THR A 34 -6.42 -8.46 3.09
C THR A 34 -5.65 -8.36 4.40
N ILE A 35 -4.35 -8.65 4.35
CA ILE A 35 -3.40 -8.49 5.45
C ILE A 35 -2.48 -7.33 5.11
N SER A 36 -2.31 -6.38 6.03
CA SER A 36 -1.40 -5.25 5.83
C SER A 36 0.03 -5.74 5.68
N VAL A 37 0.61 -5.50 4.50
CA VAL A 37 1.96 -5.94 4.15
C VAL A 37 2.85 -4.74 3.88
N LYS A 38 4.01 -4.76 4.53
CA LYS A 38 5.12 -3.82 4.28
C LYS A 38 6.36 -4.59 3.93
N GLY A 39 7.34 -3.93 3.35
CA GLY A 39 8.60 -4.58 3.08
C GLY A 39 9.70 -3.65 2.65
N VAL A 40 10.85 -4.24 2.38
CA VAL A 40 12.02 -3.57 1.83
C VAL A 40 12.51 -4.36 0.61
N VAL A 41 12.85 -3.64 -0.46
CA VAL A 41 13.48 -4.20 -1.65
C VAL A 41 14.92 -3.74 -1.76
N THR A 42 15.82 -4.69 -1.97
CA THR A 42 17.25 -4.45 -2.14
C THR A 42 17.78 -5.19 -3.36
N TYR A 43 18.79 -4.63 -4.00
CA TYR A 43 19.57 -5.26 -5.07
C TYR A 43 21.04 -5.20 -4.70
N GLN A 44 21.70 -6.37 -4.63
CA GLN A 44 23.09 -6.48 -4.17
C GLN A 44 23.34 -5.78 -2.82
N GLY A 45 22.38 -5.91 -1.89
CA GLY A 45 22.44 -5.30 -0.56
C GLY A 45 22.19 -3.79 -0.51
N LYS A 46 21.85 -3.15 -1.63
CA LYS A 46 21.50 -1.71 -1.69
C LYS A 46 20.00 -1.52 -1.88
N PRO A 47 19.37 -0.51 -1.25
CA PRO A 47 17.96 -0.23 -1.46
C PRO A 47 17.67 0.12 -2.93
N VAL A 48 16.54 -0.34 -3.45
CA VAL A 48 16.10 -0.02 -4.81
C VAL A 48 15.01 1.04 -4.76
N PRO A 49 15.35 2.33 -5.00
CA PRO A 49 14.37 3.41 -4.96
C PRO A 49 13.40 3.33 -6.14
N ASP A 50 12.19 3.85 -5.94
CA ASP A 50 11.14 3.95 -6.97
C ASP A 50 10.74 2.62 -7.62
N ALA A 51 11.16 1.49 -7.06
CA ALA A 51 10.81 0.17 -7.55
C ALA A 51 9.29 -0.04 -7.43
N MET A 52 8.69 -0.63 -8.47
CA MET A 52 7.31 -1.08 -8.46
C MET A 52 7.29 -2.58 -8.19
N ILE A 53 6.63 -2.96 -7.10
CA ILE A 53 6.46 -4.33 -6.66
C ILE A 53 5.05 -4.76 -7.04
N MET A 54 4.92 -5.93 -7.64
CA MET A 54 3.63 -6.57 -7.89
C MET A 54 3.62 -7.97 -7.28
N LEU A 55 2.55 -8.30 -6.58
CA LEU A 55 2.29 -9.63 -6.04
C LEU A 55 1.08 -10.23 -6.76
N TYR A 56 1.31 -11.31 -7.48
CA TYR A 56 0.30 -12.03 -8.24
C TYR A 56 -0.13 -13.28 -7.48
N PRO A 57 -1.37 -13.33 -6.94
CA PRO A 57 -1.86 -14.50 -6.22
C PRO A 57 -1.89 -15.71 -7.16
N VAL A 58 -1.36 -16.85 -6.71
CA VAL A 58 -1.37 -18.09 -7.52
C VAL A 58 -2.80 -18.55 -7.83
N GLN A 59 -3.76 -18.21 -6.97
CA GLN A 59 -5.18 -18.50 -7.16
C GLN A 59 -5.88 -17.62 -8.23
N GLY A 60 -5.14 -16.77 -8.96
CA GLY A 60 -5.71 -15.93 -10.02
C GLY A 60 -6.61 -14.79 -9.51
N ARG A 61 -6.40 -14.36 -8.26
CA ARG A 61 -7.11 -13.21 -7.65
C ARG A 61 -6.47 -11.88 -8.05
N LYS A 62 -7.06 -10.77 -7.58
CA LYS A 62 -6.54 -9.42 -7.83
C LYS A 62 -5.09 -9.29 -7.32
N PRO A 63 -4.15 -8.82 -8.16
CA PRO A 63 -2.79 -8.55 -7.74
C PRO A 63 -2.72 -7.38 -6.75
N ALA A 64 -1.74 -7.43 -5.85
CA ALA A 64 -1.38 -6.29 -5.03
C ALA A 64 -0.19 -5.55 -5.67
N SER A 65 -0.12 -4.24 -5.48
CA SER A 65 0.98 -3.40 -5.93
C SER A 65 1.53 -2.53 -4.81
N GLY A 66 2.80 -2.16 -4.93
CA GLY A 66 3.48 -1.26 -4.01
C GLY A 66 4.57 -0.50 -4.74
N LYS A 67 4.86 0.72 -4.29
CA LYS A 67 6.00 1.51 -4.77
C LYS A 67 6.98 1.71 -3.63
N ALA A 68 8.26 1.42 -3.90
CA ALA A 68 9.34 1.64 -2.95
C ALA A 68 9.72 3.12 -2.85
N ASP A 69 10.01 3.59 -1.64
CA ASP A 69 10.59 4.90 -1.36
C ASP A 69 12.10 4.93 -1.62
N ALA A 70 12.75 6.06 -1.34
CA ALA A 70 14.19 6.24 -1.52
C ALA A 70 15.05 5.28 -0.68
N SER A 71 14.50 4.71 0.40
CA SER A 71 15.14 3.73 1.27
C SER A 71 14.77 2.29 0.90
N GLY A 72 14.04 2.08 -0.21
CA GLY A 72 13.59 0.77 -0.66
C GLY A 72 12.38 0.23 0.09
N ASN A 73 11.76 1.00 1.00
CA ASN A 73 10.60 0.53 1.76
C ASN A 73 9.32 0.70 0.94
N PHE A 74 8.43 -0.28 1.00
CA PHE A 74 7.14 -0.25 0.31
C PHE A 74 6.01 -0.71 1.23
N THR A 75 4.80 -0.24 0.92
CA THR A 75 3.54 -0.75 1.50
C THR A 75 2.68 -1.26 0.36
N MET A 76 2.05 -2.42 0.55
CA MET A 76 1.24 -3.06 -0.47
C MET A 76 -0.21 -2.60 -0.42
N THR A 77 -0.84 -2.56 -1.59
CA THR A 77 -2.24 -2.20 -1.80
C THR A 77 -2.88 -3.18 -2.79
N THR A 78 -4.09 -3.66 -2.49
CA THR A 78 -4.91 -4.50 -3.38
C THR A 78 -6.18 -3.77 -3.83
N PHE A 79 -6.98 -3.24 -2.89
CA PHE A 79 -8.27 -2.60 -3.20
C PHE A 79 -8.27 -1.12 -2.81
N GLU A 80 -7.92 -0.83 -1.57
CA GLU A 80 -7.82 0.51 -1.00
C GLU A 80 -6.38 0.82 -0.59
N LYS A 81 -6.04 2.11 -0.50
CA LYS A 81 -4.68 2.54 -0.14
C LYS A 81 -4.22 1.84 1.17
N ASP A 82 -3.08 1.16 1.07
CA ASP A 82 -2.37 0.49 2.17
C ASP A 82 -3.20 -0.62 2.86
N ASP A 83 -4.23 -1.16 2.19
CA ASP A 83 -5.07 -2.26 2.70
C ASP A 83 -4.36 -3.61 2.71
N GLY A 84 -3.23 -3.72 2.01
CA GLY A 84 -2.37 -4.88 2.02
C GLY A 84 -2.64 -5.87 0.89
N VAL A 85 -2.52 -7.16 1.20
CA VAL A 85 -2.47 -8.26 0.22
C VAL A 85 -3.43 -9.36 0.65
N ILE A 86 -4.10 -10.00 -0.31
CA ILE A 86 -4.93 -11.18 -0.02
C ILE A 86 -4.02 -12.29 0.52
N PRO A 87 -4.38 -13.01 1.60
CA PRO A 87 -3.55 -14.10 2.13
C PRO A 87 -3.28 -15.21 1.11
N GLY A 88 -2.08 -15.80 1.17
CA GLY A 88 -1.69 -16.95 0.35
C GLY A 88 -0.37 -16.77 -0.40
N GLU A 89 -0.11 -17.67 -1.35
CA GLU A 89 1.10 -17.69 -2.17
C GLU A 89 1.00 -16.72 -3.36
N HIS A 90 2.05 -15.94 -3.56
CA HIS A 90 2.14 -14.93 -4.61
C HIS A 90 3.46 -15.03 -5.38
N LYS A 91 3.37 -14.94 -6.71
CA LYS A 91 4.54 -14.65 -7.55
C LYS A 91 4.86 -13.17 -7.45
N VAL A 92 6.14 -12.83 -7.33
CA VAL A 92 6.58 -11.45 -7.20
C VAL A 92 7.26 -11.00 -8.47
N THR A 93 6.92 -9.80 -8.96
CA THR A 93 7.76 -9.09 -9.92
C THR A 93 8.19 -7.77 -9.34
N VAL A 94 9.39 -7.34 -9.71
CA VAL A 94 9.92 -6.02 -9.39
C VAL A 94 10.33 -5.37 -10.69
N THR A 95 9.91 -4.13 -10.89
CA THR A 95 10.40 -3.27 -11.98
C THR A 95 11.03 -2.03 -11.38
N ALA A 96 12.20 -1.65 -11.88
CA ALA A 96 12.90 -0.44 -11.47
C ALA A 96 13.70 0.07 -12.66
N TYR A 97 13.74 1.37 -12.84
CA TYR A 97 14.38 2.01 -13.97
C TYR A 97 15.50 2.94 -13.50
N GLU A 98 16.55 3.07 -14.32
CA GLU A 98 17.63 4.02 -14.03
C GLU A 98 17.13 5.46 -14.19
N SER A 99 17.47 6.32 -13.23
CA SER A 99 17.27 7.76 -13.34
C SER A 99 18.50 8.41 -13.96
N THR A 100 18.31 9.22 -15.00
CA THR A 100 19.36 10.02 -15.64
C THR A 100 19.13 11.50 -15.38
N SER A 101 20.14 12.33 -15.67
CA SER A 101 20.01 13.80 -15.59
C SER A 101 18.94 14.37 -16.53
N GLU A 102 18.47 13.59 -17.50
CA GLU A 102 17.46 13.98 -18.49
C GLU A 102 16.06 13.41 -18.16
N GLY A 103 15.92 12.62 -17.08
CA GLY A 103 14.65 12.03 -16.65
C GLY A 103 14.75 10.54 -16.32
N VAL A 104 13.64 9.81 -16.40
CA VAL A 104 13.63 8.35 -16.21
C VAL A 104 14.05 7.68 -17.50
N SER A 105 15.13 6.88 -17.46
CA SER A 105 15.56 6.04 -18.58
C SER A 105 14.67 4.80 -18.67
N MET A 106 14.49 4.25 -19.86
CA MET A 106 13.83 2.94 -20.03
C MET A 106 14.76 1.77 -19.65
N LYS A 107 16.02 2.04 -19.28
CA LYS A 107 16.98 1.02 -18.86
C LYS A 107 16.62 0.50 -17.46
N SER A 108 16.54 -0.83 -17.33
CA SER A 108 16.28 -1.47 -16.04
C SER A 108 17.43 -1.26 -15.07
N ALA A 109 17.12 -0.90 -13.83
CA ALA A 109 18.09 -0.77 -12.73
C ALA A 109 18.39 -2.10 -12.02
N ILE A 110 17.65 -3.16 -12.37
CA ILE A 110 17.73 -4.50 -11.77
C ILE A 110 17.71 -5.58 -12.87
N PRO A 111 18.09 -6.83 -12.57
CA PRO A 111 18.09 -7.92 -13.55
C PRO A 111 16.69 -8.18 -14.13
N GLU A 112 16.60 -8.33 -15.45
CA GLU A 112 15.33 -8.51 -16.16
C GLU A 112 14.55 -9.77 -15.73
N LYS A 113 15.22 -10.76 -15.13
CA LYS A 113 14.51 -11.94 -14.61
C LYS A 113 13.43 -11.57 -13.59
N TYR A 114 13.58 -10.47 -12.85
CA TYR A 114 12.59 -10.05 -11.85
C TYR A 114 11.40 -9.27 -12.41
N THR A 115 11.47 -8.80 -13.66
CA THR A 115 10.47 -7.89 -14.23
C THR A 115 9.26 -8.62 -14.81
N TYR A 116 9.38 -9.92 -15.08
CA TYR A 116 8.32 -10.74 -15.69
C TYR A 116 7.88 -11.89 -14.78
N GLN A 117 6.58 -12.19 -14.77
CA GLN A 117 6.00 -13.25 -13.92
C GLN A 117 6.46 -14.67 -14.29
N ASN A 118 6.88 -14.87 -15.54
CA ASN A 118 7.31 -16.18 -16.05
C ASN A 118 8.80 -16.46 -15.80
N SER A 119 9.61 -15.42 -15.60
CA SER A 119 11.06 -15.53 -15.35
C SER A 119 11.44 -15.22 -13.91
N SER A 120 10.59 -14.53 -13.14
CA SER A 120 10.91 -14.15 -11.77
C SER A 120 10.98 -15.39 -10.87
N PRO A 121 12.10 -15.61 -10.17
CA PRO A 121 12.22 -16.70 -9.21
C PRO A 121 11.57 -16.39 -7.86
N LEU A 122 11.06 -15.17 -7.67
CA LEU A 122 10.55 -14.71 -6.37
C LEU A 122 9.12 -15.19 -6.13
N THR A 123 8.93 -15.85 -5.00
CA THR A 123 7.63 -16.24 -4.48
C THR A 123 7.57 -15.85 -3.00
N VAL A 124 6.44 -15.32 -2.55
CA VAL A 124 6.21 -14.98 -1.14
C VAL A 124 4.88 -15.57 -0.68
N THR A 125 4.83 -15.96 0.60
CA THR A 125 3.59 -16.34 1.26
C THR A 125 3.18 -15.21 2.18
N VAL A 126 1.93 -14.76 2.07
CA VAL A 126 1.37 -13.74 2.97
C VAL A 126 0.43 -14.42 3.95
N SER A 127 0.70 -14.21 5.24
CA SER A 127 -0.11 -14.70 6.36
C SER A 127 -0.06 -13.72 7.53
N GLU A 128 -0.89 -13.94 8.57
CA GLU A 128 -0.93 -13.05 9.74
C GLU A 128 0.41 -13.00 10.51
N SER A 129 1.21 -14.07 10.43
CA SER A 129 2.54 -14.13 11.03
C SER A 129 3.66 -13.70 10.08
N GLU A 130 3.37 -13.59 8.78
CA GLU A 130 4.33 -13.27 7.72
C GLU A 130 3.77 -12.13 6.85
N ASN A 131 3.82 -10.92 7.42
CA ASN A 131 3.31 -9.71 6.79
C ASN A 131 4.39 -8.65 6.55
N GLU A 132 5.66 -8.97 6.83
CA GLU A 132 6.84 -8.17 6.49
C GLU A 132 7.66 -8.88 5.41
N LEU A 133 7.81 -8.25 4.24
CA LEU A 133 8.52 -8.82 3.10
C LEU A 133 9.93 -8.25 2.97
N LYS A 134 10.91 -9.13 2.75
CA LYS A 134 12.28 -8.74 2.37
C LYS A 134 12.56 -9.28 0.98
N LEU A 135 12.60 -8.39 0.00
CA LEU A 135 12.86 -8.73 -1.39
C LEU A 135 14.34 -8.46 -1.68
N GLU A 136 15.12 -9.52 -1.73
CA GLU A 136 16.55 -9.46 -2.03
C GLU A 136 16.79 -9.91 -3.47
N LEU A 137 17.23 -8.98 -4.31
CA LEU A 137 17.50 -9.20 -5.73
C LEU A 137 18.99 -9.48 -5.93
N VAL A 138 19.29 -10.51 -6.72
CA VAL A 138 20.65 -10.99 -7.03
C VAL A 138 20.74 -11.41 -8.50
N ASP A 139 21.95 -11.44 -9.07
CA ASP A 139 22.20 -11.87 -10.45
C ASP A 139 22.04 -13.38 -10.67
#